data_AF-A0A7U9WZS8-F1
#
_entry.id   AF-A0A7U9WZS8-F1
#
_cell.length_a   1.000
_cell.length_b   1.000
_cell.length_c   1.000
_cell.angle_alpha   90.00
_cell.angle_beta   90.00
_cell.angle_gamma   90.00
#
_symmetry.space_group_name_H-M   'P 1'
#
loop_
_entity.id
_entity.type
_entity.pdbx_description
1 polymer ?
#
loop_
_entity_poly.entity_id
_entity_poly.type
_entity_poly.pdbx_seq_one_letter_code
_entity_poly.pdbx_strand_id
1 'polypeptide(L)'
;MVTIPIIDMVKTGQHITELRVQAGLSVRQLQEIFGFSTPQALYKWQHGTALPTIDNLVVLAAVFGVKVDDILVTTNSPMPVSA
;
A
#
# COMPACT_ATOMS: atom_id res chain seq x y z
N MET A 1 27.36 -9.84 -3.03
CA MET A 1 26.08 -9.15 -3.27
C MET A 1 25.18 -9.47 -2.09
N VAL A 2 24.59 -8.47 -1.45
CA VAL A 2 23.59 -8.72 -0.40
C VAL A 2 22.22 -8.45 -1.03
N THR A 3 21.32 -9.39 -0.82
CA THR A 3 19.95 -9.27 -1.29
C THR A 3 19.12 -8.66 -0.19
N ILE A 4 18.61 -7.44 -0.41
CA ILE A 4 17.86 -6.68 0.59
C ILE A 4 16.41 -6.61 0.12
N PRO A 5 15.42 -6.83 1.01
CA PRO A 5 14.03 -6.62 0.67
C PRO A 5 13.76 -5.13 0.44
N ILE A 6 13.12 -4.82 -0.69
CA ILE A 6 12.60 -3.49 -1.02
C ILE A 6 11.10 -3.61 -1.30
N ILE A 7 10.37 -2.51 -1.18
CA ILE A 7 8.94 -2.49 -1.48
C ILE A 7 8.73 -2.53 -2.99
N ASP A 8 7.91 -3.45 -3.46
CA ASP A 8 7.36 -3.46 -4.81
C ASP A 8 6.11 -2.57 -4.83
N MET A 9 6.25 -1.33 -5.31
CA MET A 9 5.17 -0.33 -5.26
C MET A 9 3.95 -0.74 -6.07
N VAL A 10 4.16 -1.39 -7.23
CA VAL A 10 3.06 -1.79 -8.12
C VAL A 10 2.28 -2.93 -7.49
N LYS A 11 2.97 -3.96 -6.98
CA LYS A 11 2.30 -5.07 -6.30
C LYS A 11 1.65 -4.64 -5.00
N THR A 12 2.27 -3.73 -4.24
CA THR A 12 1.66 -3.15 -3.04
C THR A 12 0.35 -2.42 -3.40
N GLY A 13 0.34 -1.64 -4.48
CA GLY A 13 -0.88 -0.97 -4.96
C GLY A 13 -2.00 -1.93 -5.37
N GLN A 14 -1.65 -2.98 -6.10
CA GLN A 14 -2.58 -4.06 -6.46
C GLN A 14 -3.13 -4.73 -5.19
N HIS A 15 -2.27 -5.02 -4.22
CA HIS A 15 -2.67 -5.65 -2.97
C HIS A 15 -3.60 -4.77 -2.12
N ILE A 16 -3.35 -3.46 -2.05
CA ILE A 16 -4.29 -2.50 -1.44
C ILE A 16 -5.67 -2.55 -2.12
N THR A 17 -5.70 -2.73 -3.44
CA THR A 17 -6.96 -2.87 -4.19
C THR A 17 -7.70 -4.15 -3.81
N GLU A 18 -6.97 -5.26 -3.70
CA GLU A 18 -7.51 -6.57 -3.29
C GLU A 18 -8.08 -6.52 -1.88
N LEU A 19 -7.30 -6.03 -0.91
CA LEU A 19 -7.72 -5.88 0.49
C LEU A 19 -8.97 -4.99 0.61
N ARG A 20 -9.02 -3.87 -0.13
CA ARG A 20 -10.20 -3.00 -0.18
C ARG A 20 -11.45 -3.76 -0.67
N VAL A 21 -11.30 -4.55 -1.73
CA VAL A 21 -12.41 -5.34 -2.30
C VAL A 21 -12.84 -6.46 -1.34
N GLN A 22 -11.88 -7.12 -0.69
CA GLN A 22 -12.15 -8.14 0.34
C GLN A 22 -12.87 -7.56 1.56
N ALA A 23 -12.55 -6.32 1.94
CA ALA A 23 -13.28 -5.57 2.96
C ALA A 23 -14.67 -5.09 2.50
N GLY A 24 -15.07 -5.33 1.25
CA GLY A 24 -16.37 -4.93 0.71
C GLY A 24 -16.51 -3.41 0.52
N LEU A 25 -15.40 -2.67 0.46
CA LEU A 25 -15.40 -1.21 0.39
C LEU A 25 -15.26 -0.73 -1.05
N SER A 26 -16.05 0.26 -1.45
CA SER A 26 -15.80 1.05 -2.66
C SER A 26 -14.67 2.06 -2.43
N VAL A 27 -14.07 2.56 -3.51
CA VAL A 27 -13.06 3.65 -3.44
C VAL A 27 -13.65 4.89 -2.77
N ARG A 28 -14.92 5.19 -3.00
CA ARG A 28 -15.62 6.32 -2.38
C ARG A 28 -15.75 6.15 -0.87
N GLN A 29 -16.15 4.98 -0.39
CA GLN A 29 -16.23 4.71 1.05
C GLN A 29 -14.86 4.84 1.72
N LEU A 30 -13.81 4.31 1.07
CA LEU A 30 -12.46 4.47 1.58
C LEU A 30 -12.04 5.95 1.60
N GLN A 31 -12.36 6.72 0.56
CA GLN A 31 -12.11 8.16 0.52
C GLN A 31 -12.79 8.89 1.68
N GLU A 32 -14.05 8.56 1.96
CA GLU A 32 -14.85 9.13 3.05
C GLU A 32 -14.23 8.79 4.43
N ILE A 33 -13.76 7.56 4.63
CA ILE A 33 -13.05 7.14 5.85
C ILE A 33 -11.77 7.96 6.06
N PHE A 34 -11.02 8.19 4.98
CA PHE A 34 -9.80 9.01 5.02
C PHE A 34 -10.08 10.51 5.16
N GLY A 35 -11.34 10.96 5.03
CA GLY A 35 -11.69 12.37 5.00
C GLY A 35 -11.09 13.13 3.80
N PHE A 36 -10.72 12.41 2.73
CA PHE A 36 -10.12 13.04 1.55
C PHE A 36 -11.17 13.77 0.73
N SER A 37 -10.86 15.00 0.32
CA SER A 37 -11.71 15.75 -0.60
C SER A 37 -11.77 15.13 -2.00
N THR A 38 -10.74 14.37 -2.41
CA THR A 38 -10.68 13.70 -3.72
C THR A 38 -10.10 12.29 -3.59
N PRO A 39 -10.45 11.36 -4.50
CA PRO A 39 -9.94 9.98 -4.48
C PRO A 39 -8.52 9.84 -5.08
N GLN A 40 -7.87 10.94 -5.47
CA GLN A 40 -6.62 10.90 -6.25
C GLN A 40 -5.49 10.16 -5.52
N ALA A 41 -5.39 10.32 -4.19
CA ALA A 41 -4.40 9.61 -3.38
C ALA A 41 -4.62 8.09 -3.44
N LEU A 42 -5.87 7.65 -3.32
CA LEU A 42 -6.22 6.23 -3.39
C LEU A 42 -5.86 5.63 -4.75
N TYR A 43 -6.16 6.33 -5.85
CA TYR A 43 -5.78 5.86 -7.19
C TYR A 43 -4.26 5.81 -7.39
N LYS A 44 -3.52 6.79 -6.85
CA LYS A 44 -2.06 6.77 -6.91
C LYS A 44 -1.48 5.54 -6.23
N TRP A 45 -2.01 5.19 -5.06
CA TRP A 45 -1.62 4.00 -4.32
C TRP A 45 -1.97 2.73 -5.08
N GLN A 46 -3.21 2.62 -5.57
CA GLN A 46 -3.68 1.44 -6.30
C GLN A 46 -2.89 1.19 -7.60
N HIS A 47 -2.47 2.25 -8.29
CA HIS A 47 -1.63 2.15 -9.49
C HIS A 47 -0.13 2.04 -9.18
N GLY A 48 0.28 2.05 -7.92
CA GLY A 48 1.69 1.96 -7.52
C GLY A 48 2.54 3.17 -7.92
N THR A 49 1.92 4.30 -8.24
CA THR A 49 2.63 5.56 -8.62
C THR A 49 3.12 6.35 -7.41
N ALA A 50 2.58 6.06 -6.24
CA ALA A 50 3.05 6.56 -4.94
C ALA A 50 2.70 5.54 -3.86
N LEU A 51 3.49 5.49 -2.79
CA LEU A 51 3.13 4.72 -1.59
C LEU A 51 2.22 5.55 -0.67
N PRO A 52 1.34 4.91 0.11
CA PRO A 52 0.70 5.57 1.24
C PRO A 52 1.77 6.01 2.26
N THR A 53 1.53 7.11 2.96
CA THR A 53 2.35 7.48 4.11
C THR A 53 2.21 6.43 5.22
N ILE A 54 3.13 6.44 6.18
CA ILE A 54 3.06 5.53 7.33
C ILE A 54 1.71 5.69 8.06
N ASP A 55 1.26 6.93 8.29
CA ASP A 55 -0.05 7.18 8.91
C ASP A 55 -1.20 6.57 8.11
N ASN A 56 -1.17 6.70 6.78
CA ASN A 56 -2.20 6.12 5.92
C ASN A 56 -2.16 4.60 5.92
N LEU A 57 -0.97 3.98 6.02
CA LEU A 57 -0.85 2.52 6.15
C LEU A 57 -1.48 2.03 7.46
N VAL A 58 -1.32 2.76 8.56
CA VAL A 58 -1.96 2.41 9.85
C VAL A 58 -3.49 2.47 9.73
N VAL A 59 -4.02 3.49 9.06
CA VAL A 59 -5.47 3.59 8.80
C VAL A 59 -5.95 2.45 7.89
N LEU A 60 -5.24 2.17 6.79
CA LEU A 60 -5.58 1.05 5.90
C LEU A 60 -5.59 -0.28 6.65
N ALA A 61 -4.59 -0.53 7.50
CA ALA A 61 -4.48 -1.74 8.31
C ALA A 61 -5.71 -1.90 9.23
N ALA A 62 -6.10 -0.83 9.93
CA ALA A 62 -7.29 -0.83 10.78
C ALA A 62 -8.59 -1.05 9.98
N VAL A 63 -8.71 -0.42 8.81
CA VAL A 63 -9.90 -0.52 7.94
C VAL A 63 -10.02 -1.92 7.32
N PHE A 64 -8.91 -2.52 6.91
CA PHE A 64 -8.88 -3.84 6.29
C PHE A 64 -8.82 -4.99 7.30
N GLY A 65 -8.55 -4.70 8.58
CA GLY A 65 -8.43 -5.72 9.62
C GLY A 65 -7.16 -6.58 9.51
N VAL A 66 -6.08 -6.00 8.98
CA VAL A 66 -4.77 -6.66 8.80
C VAL A 66 -3.67 -5.87 9.50
N LYS A 67 -2.45 -6.40 9.54
CA LYS A 67 -1.31 -5.61 10.01
C LYS A 67 -0.73 -4.75 8.89
N VAL A 68 0.06 -3.75 9.25
CA VAL A 68 0.73 -2.88 8.26
C VAL A 68 1.67 -3.67 7.35
N ASP A 69 2.38 -4.67 7.90
CA ASP A 69 3.28 -5.53 7.12
C ASP A 69 2.53 -6.41 6.12
N ASP A 70 1.29 -6.81 6.40
CA ASP A 70 0.46 -7.57 5.47
C ASP A 70 0.09 -6.77 4.22
N ILE A 71 0.08 -5.43 4.30
CA ILE A 71 -0.23 -4.55 3.16
C ILE A 71 0.95 -4.47 2.18
N LEU A 72 2.18 -4.55 2.68
CA LEU A 72 3.38 -4.24 1.92
C LEU A 72 3.89 -5.48 1.18
N VAL A 73 3.96 -5.39 -0.15
CA VAL A 73 4.60 -6.44 -0.95
C VAL A 73 6.08 -6.10 -1.11
N THR A 74 6.95 -7.02 -0.69
CA THR A 74 8.40 -6.86 -0.83
C THR A 74 8.96 -7.74 -1.93
N THR A 75 9.99 -7.24 -2.61
CA THR A 75 10.80 -7.98 -3.57
C THR A 75 12.27 -7.87 -3.18
N ASN A 76 13.06 -8.84 -3.62
CA ASN A 76 14.47 -8.93 -3.30
C ASN A 76 15.30 -8.23 -4.38
N SER A 77 15.98 -7.14 -4.01
CA SER A 77 16.88 -6.42 -4.92
C SER A 77 18.35 -6.69 -4.56
N PRO A 78 19.19 -7.10 -5.52
CA PRO A 78 20.62 -7.22 -5.30
C PRO A 78 21.24 -5.82 -5.23
N MET A 79 21.71 -5.43 -4.05
CA MET A 79 22.51 -4.21 -3.92
C MET A 79 24.01 -4.54 -3.87
N PRO A 80 24.86 -3.73 -4.53
CA PRO A 80 26.29 -3.82 -4.34
C PRO A 80 26.61 -3.47 -2.88
N VAL A 81 27.37 -4.34 -2.22
CA VAL A 81 27.95 -4.02 -0.91
C VAL A 81 29.15 -3.15 -1.21
N SER A 82 29.03 -1.84 -0.96
CA SER A 82 30.22 -1.00 -0.87
C SER A 82 30.98 -1.41 0.38
N ALA A 83 32.22 -1.87 0.19
CA ALA A 83 33.17 -2.22 1.24
C ALA A 83 33.76 -0.97 1.89
#